data_AF-A0A9D7HTK8-F1
#
_entry.id   AF-A0A9D7HTK8-F1
#
_cell.length_a   1.000
_cell.length_b   1.000
_cell.length_c   1.000
_cell.angle_alpha   90.00
_cell.angle_beta   90.00
_cell.angle_gamma   90.00
#
_symmetry.space_group_name_H-M   'P 1'
#
loop_
_entity.id
_entity.type
_entity.pdbx_description
1 polymer ?
#
loop_
_entity_poly.entity_id
_entity_poly.type
_entity_poly.pdbx_seq_one_letter_code
_entity_poly.pdbx_strand_id
1 'polypeptide(L)' 'MSVVSAQGQLLRTVPIVLADKSYALDVSNYAAGLYHLHLVVDGQWVSGAKVVVE' A
#
# COMPACT_ATOMS: atom_id res chain seq x y z
N MET A 1 -0.80 -2.67 6.00
CA MET A 1 -0.27 -1.90 4.86
C MET A 1 -1.21 -0.78 4.53
N SER A 2 -0.64 0.37 4.13
CA SER A 2 -1.38 1.54 3.71
C SER A 2 -1.02 1.90 2.27
N VAL A 3 -2.02 2.26 1.47
CA VAL A 3 -1.85 2.78 0.11
C VAL A 3 -2.07 4.28 0.15
N VAL A 4 -1.09 5.03 -0.32
CA VAL A 4 -1.06 6.50 -0.27
C VAL A 4 -0.90 7.02 -1.70
N SER A 5 -1.67 8.04 -2.07
CA SER A 5 -1.52 8.70 -3.38
C SER A 5 -0.18 9.45 -3.47
N ALA A 6 0.24 9.80 -4.69
CA ALA A 6 1.41 10.67 -4.90
C ALA A 6 1.30 12.03 -4.17
N GLN A 7 0.08 12.50 -3.90
CA GLN A 7 -0.19 13.74 -3.17
C GLN A 7 -0.16 13.56 -1.63
N GLY A 8 0.16 12.36 -1.14
CA GLY A 8 0.23 12.05 0.29
C GLY A 8 -1.12 11.71 0.92
N GLN A 9 -2.18 11.55 0.13
CA GLN A 9 -3.50 11.19 0.66
C GLN A 9 -3.56 9.70 0.95
N LEU A 10 -3.96 9.32 2.16
CA LEU A 10 -4.24 7.92 2.50
C LEU A 10 -5.51 7.47 1.75
N LEU A 11 -5.37 6.45 0.91
CA LEU A 11 -6.47 5.92 0.10
C LEU A 11 -7.06 4.65 0.71
N ARG A 12 -6.22 3.82 1.31
CA ARG A 12 -6.64 2.54 1.89
C ARG A 12 -5.70 2.09 2.99
N THR A 13 -6.26 1.50 4.05
CA THR A 13 -5.49 0.74 5.04
C THR A 13 -6.02 -0.69 5.03
N VAL A 14 -5.10 -1.66 4.92
CA VAL A 14 -5.40 -3.09 4.96
C VAL A 14 -4.64 -3.73 6.12
N PRO A 15 -5.32 -4.37 7.09
CA PRO A 15 -4.66 -5.22 8.06
C PRO A 15 -4.09 -6.44 7.33
N ILE A 16 -2.77 -6.62 7.39
CA ILE A 16 -2.13 -7.79 6.80
C ILE A 16 -1.98 -8.83 7.90
N VAL A 17 -2.70 -9.95 7.77
CA VAL A 17 -2.45 -11.15 8.56
C VAL A 17 -1.56 -12.05 7.70
N LEU A 18 -0.27 -12.07 7.99
CA LEU A 18 0.72 -12.84 7.22
C LEU A 18 0.59 -14.32 7.57
N ALA A 19 -0.29 -15.06 6.86
CA ALA A 19 -0.28 -16.52 6.93
C ALA A 19 0.94 -17.10 6.19
N ASP A 20 1.40 -16.43 5.13
CA ASP A 20 2.40 -16.91 4.18
C ASP A 20 3.50 -15.86 3.85
N LYS A 21 3.60 -14.81 4.67
CA LYS A 21 4.53 -13.67 4.49
C LYS A 21 4.31 -12.86 3.21
N SER A 22 3.21 -13.06 2.48
CA SER A 22 2.92 -12.35 1.25
C SER A 22 1.56 -11.63 1.31
N TYR A 23 1.39 -10.60 0.49
CA TYR A 23 0.10 -9.94 0.31
C TYR A 23 -0.03 -9.47 -1.14
N ALA A 24 -1.11 -9.88 -1.80
CA ALA A 24 -1.46 -9.41 -3.14
C ALA A 24 -2.39 -8.19 -3.04
N LEU A 25 -1.97 -7.06 -3.60
CA LEU A 25 -2.80 -5.86 -3.73
C LEU A 25 -3.46 -5.86 -5.12
N ASP A 26 -4.78 -5.97 -5.15
CA ASP A 26 -5.55 -5.69 -6.36
C ASP A 26 -5.57 -4.17 -6.63
N VAL A 27 -5.09 -3.78 -7.80
CA VAL A 27 -4.98 -2.39 -8.26
C VAL A 27 -6.00 -2.02 -9.33
N SER A 28 -6.89 -2.93 -9.73
CA SER A 28 -7.84 -2.75 -10.85
C SER A 28 -8.75 -1.52 -10.72
N ASN A 29 -9.07 -1.11 -9.49
CA ASN A 29 -9.94 0.04 -9.20
C ASN A 29 -9.16 1.33 -8.86
N TYR A 30 -7.83 1.32 -8.99
CA TYR A 30 -7.02 2.52 -8.80
C TYR A 30 -6.86 3.25 -10.15
N ALA A 31 -7.00 4.57 -10.13
CA ALA A 31 -6.72 5.37 -11.31
C ALA A 31 -5.23 5.25 -11.71
N ALA A 32 -4.92 5.41 -13.00
CA ALA A 32 -3.55 5.46 -13.46
C ALA A 32 -2.75 6.55 -12.71
N GLY A 33 -1.53 6.23 -12.28
CA GLY A 33 -0.70 7.14 -11.50
C GLY A 33 0.31 6.46 -10.57
N LEU A 34 1.05 7.29 -9.84
CA LEU A 34 2.05 6.87 -8.86
C LEU A 34 1.42 6.73 -7.46
N TYR A 35 1.70 5.62 -6.80
CA TYR A 35 1.28 5.33 -5.45
C TYR A 35 2.45 4.93 -4.56
N HIS A 36 2.34 5.29 -3.29
CA HIS A 36 3.26 4.87 -2.23
C HIS A 36 2.59 3.78 -1.38
N LEU A 37 3.24 2.63 -1.29
CA LEU A 37 2.86 1.55 -0.38
C LEU A 37 3.68 1.67 0.90
N HIS A 38 3.01 1.74 2.05
CA HIS A 38 3.66 1.76 3.36
C HIS A 38 3.32 0.47 4.11
N LEU A 39 4.35 -0.27 4.50
CA LEU A 39 4.23 -1.35 5.48
C LEU A 39 4.36 -0.75 6.87
N VAL A 40 3.34 -0.99 7.70
CA VAL A 40 3.25 -0.49 9.07
C VAL A 40 3.02 -1.70 9.97
N VAL A 41 3.81 -1.82 11.03
CA VAL A 41 3.72 -2.87 12.07
C VAL A 41 3.64 -2.15 13.41
N ASP A 42 2.63 -2.48 14.23
CA ASP A 42 2.39 -1.85 15.54
C ASP A 42 2.40 -0.31 15.51
N GLY A 43 1.85 0.27 14.43
CA GLY A 43 1.79 1.72 14.22
C GLY A 43 3.09 2.37 13.75
N GLN A 44 4.18 1.61 13.62
CA GLN A 44 5.46 2.10 13.12
C GLN A 44 5.65 1.77 11.64
N TRP A 45 6.13 2.75 10.87
CA TRP A 45 6.51 2.53 9.48
C TRP A 45 7.81 1.73 9.42
N VAL A 46 7.77 0.57 8.77
CA VAL A 46 8.90 -0.36 8.70
C VAL A 46 9.53 -0.45 7.32
N SER A 47 8.75 -0.23 6.25
CA SER A 47 9.23 -0.30 4.87
C SER A 47 8.24 0.33 3.89
N GLY A 48 8.68 0.66 2.68
CA GLY A 48 7.79 1.15 1.63
C GLY A 48 8.26 0.82 0.22
N ALA A 49 7.32 0.91 -0.72
CA ALA A 49 7.53 0.70 -2.14
C ALA A 49 6.77 1.75 -2.95
N LYS A 50 7.21 1.99 -4.19
CA LYS A 50 6.49 2.81 -5.17
C LYS A 50 5.88 1.89 -6.22
N VAL A 51 4.62 2.13 -6.57
CA VAL A 51 3.91 1.40 -7.62
C VAL A 51 3.36 2.41 -8.61
N VAL A 52 3.57 2.13 -9.89
CA VAL A 52 2.94 2.86 -11.00
C VAL A 52 1.81 1.98 -11.53
N VAL A 53 0.61 2.52 -11.57
CA VAL A 53 -0.55 1.92 -12.24
C VAL A 53 -0.70 2.61 -13.58
N GLU A 54 -0.77 1.84 -14.66
CA GLU A 54 -0.90 2.31 -16.05
C GLU A 54 -2.25 1.91 -16.64
#